data_AF-A0AAX3MBT7-F1
#
_entry.id   AF-A0AAX3MBT7-F1
#
_cell.length_a   1.000
_cell.length_b   1.000
_cell.length_c   1.000
_cell.angle_alpha   90.00
_cell.angle_beta   90.00
_cell.angle_gamma   90.00
#
_symmetry.space_group_name_H-M   'P 1'
#
loop_
_entity.id
_entity.type
_entity.pdbx_description
1 polymer ?
#
loop_
_entity_poly.entity_id
_entity_poly.type
_entity_poly.pdbx_seq_one_letter_code
_entity_poly.pdbx_strand_id
1 'polypeptide(L)'
;MKKIMIIFLFLLSSIFSFAAINDNLNLLKDEEKTEINEKIEEIQNEKGLTIFVNTLAQDEGFAISDPERAMILNLKKGDKEVYKVELSFSKDIDVEDYQDDINTTLSDSAELLERKEYGKYILTVLDGAGSVLQEVNIEALNQMTMTKEQENNSTPIMVAAFIIIILFIVYKMYAAYKDKSNQEEDD
;
A
#
# COMPACT_ATOMS: atom_id res chain seq x y z
N MET A 1 -31.00 10.52 -4.61
CA MET A 1 -30.08 9.89 -5.58
C MET A 1 -28.71 10.56 -5.66
N LYS A 2 -28.58 11.82 -6.08
CA LYS A 2 -27.26 12.51 -6.19
C LYS A 2 -26.41 12.51 -4.90
N LYS A 3 -27.00 12.77 -3.73
CA LYS A 3 -26.27 12.76 -2.43
C LYS A 3 -25.76 11.38 -2.03
N ILE A 4 -26.53 10.33 -2.31
CA ILE A 4 -26.16 8.93 -2.04
C ILE A 4 -25.05 8.48 -2.99
N MET A 5 -25.11 8.91 -4.26
CA MET A 5 -24.07 8.65 -5.26
C MET A 5 -22.73 9.30 -4.90
N ILE A 6 -22.75 10.53 -4.38
CA ILE A 6 -21.54 11.22 -3.91
C ILE A 6 -20.93 10.52 -2.69
N ILE A 7 -21.78 10.09 -1.74
CA ILE A 7 -21.32 9.32 -0.57
C ILE A 7 -20.75 7.96 -1.00
N PHE A 8 -21.37 7.30 -1.98
CA PHE A 8 -20.90 6.02 -2.53
C PHE A 8 -19.56 6.18 -3.27
N LEU A 9 -19.39 7.26 -4.03
CA LEU A 9 -18.13 7.59 -4.71
C LEU A 9 -17.02 7.94 -3.70
N PHE A 10 -17.36 8.66 -2.63
CA PHE A 10 -16.44 8.99 -1.54
C PHE A 10 -16.02 7.74 -0.76
N LEU A 11 -16.96 6.82 -0.49
CA LEU A 11 -16.68 5.52 0.13
C LEU A 11 -15.76 4.67 -0.75
N LEU A 12 -16.00 4.61 -2.06
CA LEU A 12 -15.11 3.92 -3.01
C LEU A 12 -13.71 4.53 -3.05
N SER A 13 -13.58 5.85 -2.94
CA SER A 13 -12.25 6.49 -2.85
C SER A 13 -11.54 6.23 -1.51
N SER A 14 -12.28 5.97 -0.43
CA SER A 14 -11.71 5.70 0.89
C SER A 14 -11.22 4.26 1.11
N ILE A 15 -11.54 3.33 0.20
CA ILE A 15 -11.05 1.94 0.25
C ILE A 15 -9.77 1.72 -0.56
N PHE A 16 -9.27 2.76 -1.26
CA PHE A 16 -7.92 2.73 -1.78
C PHE A 16 -6.96 2.95 -0.59
N SER A 17 -6.86 1.97 0.29
CA SER A 17 -5.58 1.69 0.92
C SER A 17 -4.59 1.58 -0.23
N PHE A 18 -3.61 2.48 -0.29
CA PHE A 18 -2.57 2.42 -1.30
C PHE A 18 -2.02 0.99 -1.29
N ALA A 19 -1.97 0.37 -2.47
CA ALA A 19 -1.30 -0.92 -2.59
C ALA A 19 0.14 -0.72 -2.09
N ALA A 20 0.67 -1.71 -1.38
CA ALA A 20 2.06 -1.69 -0.94
C ALA A 20 3.02 -1.53 -2.14
N ILE A 21 2.59 -1.93 -3.34
CA ILE A 21 3.30 -1.78 -4.60
C ILE A 21 2.48 -0.91 -5.56
N ASN A 22 3.01 0.25 -5.95
CA ASN A 22 2.45 1.15 -6.97
C ASN A 22 3.38 1.19 -8.19
N ASP A 23 3.18 0.25 -9.11
CA ASP A 23 4.01 0.10 -10.31
C ASP A 23 3.49 0.93 -11.50
N ASN A 24 3.55 2.27 -11.40
CA ASN A 24 2.97 3.15 -12.43
C ASN A 24 3.70 3.04 -13.78
N LEU A 25 4.97 2.62 -13.77
CA LEU A 25 5.79 2.45 -14.97
C LEU A 25 5.66 1.06 -15.61
N ASN A 26 4.91 0.14 -15.00
CA ASN A 26 4.78 -1.26 -15.43
C ASN A 26 6.15 -1.95 -15.62
N LEU A 27 7.05 -1.79 -14.64
CA LEU A 27 8.38 -2.40 -14.67
C LEU A 27 8.40 -3.82 -14.12
N LEU A 28 7.40 -4.19 -13.32
CA LEU A 28 7.39 -5.43 -12.56
C LEU A 28 6.41 -6.44 -13.17
N LYS A 29 6.87 -7.69 -13.25
CA LYS A 29 6.02 -8.84 -13.60
C LYS A 29 5.14 -9.23 -12.41
N ASP A 30 4.08 -9.99 -12.68
CA ASP A 30 3.14 -10.41 -11.63
C ASP A 30 3.81 -11.33 -10.59
N GLU A 31 4.75 -12.19 -11.02
CA GLU A 31 5.53 -13.03 -10.11
C GLU A 31 6.42 -12.18 -9.19
N GLU A 32 7.11 -11.17 -9.75
CA GLU A 32 7.97 -10.26 -8.99
C GLU A 32 7.15 -9.43 -7.99
N LYS A 33 5.95 -8.96 -8.38
CA LYS A 33 5.03 -8.26 -7.46
C LYS A 33 4.61 -9.15 -6.30
N THR A 34 4.40 -10.44 -6.55
CA THR A 34 4.04 -11.41 -5.50
C THR A 34 5.19 -11.56 -4.51
N GLU A 35 6.40 -11.82 -4.99
CA GLU A 35 7.60 -11.96 -4.16
C GLU A 35 7.90 -10.68 -3.36
N ILE A 36 7.79 -9.52 -3.98
CA ILE A 36 7.97 -8.22 -3.30
C ILE A 36 6.90 -8.03 -2.22
N ASN A 37 5.64 -8.39 -2.49
CA ASN A 37 4.57 -8.24 -1.51
C ASN A 37 4.77 -9.16 -0.30
N GLU A 38 5.20 -10.41 -0.52
CA GLU A 38 5.56 -11.34 0.56
C GLU A 38 6.68 -10.76 1.43
N LYS A 39 7.74 -10.21 0.81
CA LYS A 39 8.85 -9.56 1.53
C LYS A 39 8.40 -8.33 2.31
N ILE A 40 7.51 -7.53 1.73
CA ILE A 40 6.91 -6.38 2.41
C ILE A 40 6.15 -6.86 3.65
N GLU A 41 5.25 -7.83 3.51
CA GLU A 41 4.45 -8.36 4.60
C GLU A 41 5.32 -8.94 5.73
N GLU A 42 6.42 -9.64 5.40
CA GLU A 42 7.42 -10.12 6.36
C GLU A 42 7.95 -8.97 7.24
N ILE A 43 8.50 -7.91 6.63
CA ILE A 43 9.10 -6.77 7.35
C ILE A 43 8.02 -6.01 8.13
N GLN A 44 6.85 -5.79 7.54
CA GLN A 44 5.74 -5.10 8.20
C GLN A 44 5.28 -5.86 9.46
N ASN A 45 5.18 -7.18 9.41
CA ASN A 45 4.77 -8.00 10.55
C ASN A 45 5.82 -8.02 11.66
N GLU A 46 7.11 -8.05 11.31
CA GLU A 46 8.20 -8.04 12.28
C GLU A 46 8.36 -6.69 12.98
N LYS A 47 8.19 -5.60 12.24
CA LYS A 47 8.53 -4.24 12.71
C LYS A 47 7.35 -3.34 12.96
N GLY A 48 6.14 -3.76 12.59
CA GLY A 48 4.89 -3.02 12.77
C GLY A 48 4.86 -1.69 12.01
N LEU A 49 5.56 -1.60 10.88
CA LEU A 49 5.61 -0.41 10.03
C LEU A 49 4.85 -0.64 8.71
N THR A 50 4.58 0.44 7.98
CA THR A 50 3.97 0.40 6.64
C THR A 50 5.04 0.57 5.57
N ILE A 51 5.04 -0.27 4.53
CA ILE A 51 6.00 -0.16 3.43
C ILE A 51 5.28 0.17 2.13
N PHE A 52 5.84 1.10 1.38
CA PHE A 52 5.40 1.45 0.03
C PHE A 52 6.56 1.34 -0.95
N VAL A 53 6.35 0.64 -2.05
CA VAL A 53 7.28 0.53 -3.19
C VAL A 53 6.60 1.16 -4.40
N ASN A 54 7.24 2.15 -5.01
CA ASN A 54 6.65 2.91 -6.11
C ASN A 54 7.60 2.96 -7.30
N THR A 55 7.07 2.76 -8.51
CA THR A 55 7.75 3.12 -9.76
C THR A 55 7.07 4.37 -10.32
N LEU A 56 7.83 5.44 -10.50
CA LEU A 56 7.28 6.78 -10.75
C LEU A 56 8.02 7.48 -11.91
N ALA A 57 7.32 8.35 -12.63
CA ALA A 57 8.02 9.28 -13.52
C ALA A 57 8.89 10.27 -12.73
N GLN A 58 9.92 10.85 -13.36
CA GLN A 58 10.91 11.72 -12.69
C GLN A 58 10.29 12.80 -11.79
N ASP A 59 9.26 13.48 -12.29
CA ASP A 59 8.63 14.63 -11.63
C ASP A 59 7.44 14.25 -10.74
N GLU A 60 7.12 12.95 -10.65
CA GLU A 60 6.06 12.46 -9.78
C GLU A 60 6.57 12.24 -8.35
N GLY A 61 5.69 12.56 -7.40
CA GLY A 61 5.92 12.34 -5.98
C GLY A 61 4.91 11.36 -5.42
N PHE A 62 5.29 10.67 -4.35
CA PHE A 62 4.39 9.85 -3.56
C PHE A 62 4.26 10.47 -2.16
N ALA A 63 3.03 10.62 -1.70
CA ALA A 63 2.71 11.19 -0.40
C ALA A 63 1.69 10.32 0.31
N ILE A 64 1.88 10.15 1.61
CA ILE A 64 0.99 9.38 2.49
C ILE A 64 0.38 10.31 3.53
N SER A 65 -0.89 10.05 3.86
CA SER A 65 -1.66 10.88 4.79
C SER A 65 -1.19 10.73 6.24
N ASP A 66 -0.77 9.52 6.61
CA ASP A 66 -0.23 9.19 7.92
C ASP A 66 1.20 8.68 7.73
N PRO A 67 2.22 9.52 7.96
CA PRO A 67 3.60 9.15 7.74
C PRO A 67 4.22 8.40 8.91
N GLU A 68 3.53 8.15 10.02
CA GLU A 68 4.12 7.45 11.16
C GLU A 68 4.45 5.98 10.82
N ARG A 69 5.59 5.50 11.32
CA ARG A 69 6.08 4.13 11.13
C ARG A 69 5.98 3.70 9.66
N ALA A 70 6.56 4.49 8.76
CA ALA A 70 6.48 4.24 7.32
C ALA A 70 7.87 4.18 6.67
N MET A 71 8.02 3.27 5.73
CA MET A 71 9.16 3.18 4.81
C MET A 71 8.65 3.31 3.38
N ILE A 72 9.29 4.18 2.59
CA ILE A 72 8.90 4.45 1.20
C ILE A 72 10.12 4.28 0.32
N LEU A 73 10.02 3.36 -0.65
CA LEU A 73 11.00 3.16 -1.72
C LEU A 73 10.42 3.65 -3.04
N ASN A 74 11.03 4.69 -3.61
CA ASN A 74 10.66 5.22 -4.92
C ASN A 74 11.76 4.93 -5.94
N LEU A 75 11.41 4.24 -7.03
CA LEU A 75 12.20 4.13 -8.25
C LEU A 75 11.67 5.15 -9.26
N LYS A 76 12.36 6.28 -9.40
CA LYS A 76 11.98 7.36 -10.32
C LYS A 76 12.72 7.23 -11.63
N LYS A 77 12.00 7.06 -12.73
CA LYS A 77 12.59 7.02 -14.07
C LYS A 77 13.01 8.41 -14.50
N GLY A 78 14.32 8.64 -14.57
CA GLY A 78 14.91 9.85 -15.11
C GLY A 78 15.20 9.77 -16.60
N ASP A 79 15.98 10.73 -17.09
CA ASP A 79 16.41 10.78 -18.48
C ASP A 79 17.26 9.56 -18.88
N LYS A 80 17.08 9.07 -20.12
CA LYS A 80 17.86 7.97 -20.73
C LYS A 80 17.82 6.64 -19.96
N GLU A 81 16.70 6.30 -19.33
CA GLU A 81 16.51 5.06 -18.54
C GLU A 81 17.42 4.96 -17.31
N VAL A 82 17.94 6.10 -16.81
CA VAL A 82 18.62 6.16 -15.52
C VAL A 82 17.56 6.32 -14.43
N TYR A 83 17.60 5.47 -13.41
CA TYR A 83 16.65 5.53 -12.30
C TYR A 83 17.28 6.26 -11.11
N LYS A 84 16.56 7.26 -10.59
CA LYS A 84 16.84 7.85 -9.29
C LYS A 84 16.09 7.05 -8.23
N VAL A 85 16.80 6.57 -7.23
CA VAL A 85 16.20 5.83 -6.12
C VAL A 85 16.15 6.69 -4.88
N GLU A 86 14.99 6.72 -4.23
CA GLU A 86 14.77 7.43 -2.97
C GLU A 86 14.20 6.43 -1.98
N LEU A 87 14.97 6.09 -0.94
CA LEU A 87 14.50 5.35 0.22
C LEU A 87 14.29 6.36 1.36
N SER A 88 13.10 6.39 1.94
CA SER A 88 12.72 7.33 2.98
C SER A 88 12.06 6.60 4.14
N PHE A 89 12.37 7.05 5.35
CA PHE A 89 11.78 6.55 6.59
C PHE A 89 11.00 7.66 7.27
N SER A 90 10.00 7.27 8.05
CA SER A 90 9.27 8.18 8.90
C SER A 90 10.17 8.76 10.00
N LYS A 91 9.80 9.92 10.54
CA LYS A 91 10.65 10.65 11.50
C LYS A 91 10.86 9.91 12.82
N ASP A 92 9.95 9.00 13.14
CA ASP A 92 9.97 8.13 14.33
C ASP A 92 10.86 6.88 14.16
N ILE A 93 11.46 6.69 12.98
CA ILE A 93 12.45 5.63 12.71
C ILE A 93 13.81 6.32 12.54
N ASP A 94 14.65 6.22 13.57
CA ASP A 94 15.99 6.81 13.55
C ASP A 94 16.99 5.90 12.83
N VAL A 95 17.29 6.23 11.57
CA VAL A 95 18.25 5.49 10.73
C VAL A 95 19.57 6.25 10.55
N GLU A 96 19.84 7.31 11.32
CA GLU A 96 20.99 8.19 11.08
C GLU A 96 22.33 7.44 11.14
N ASP A 97 22.49 6.59 12.16
CA ASP A 97 23.68 5.76 12.35
C ASP A 97 23.86 4.66 11.29
N TYR A 98 22.82 4.40 10.48
CA TYR A 98 22.77 3.32 9.48
C TYR A 98 22.73 3.81 8.04
N GLN A 99 22.88 5.12 7.81
CA GLN A 99 22.85 5.70 6.46
C GLN A 99 23.92 5.10 5.55
N ASP A 100 25.10 4.79 6.09
CA ASP A 100 26.19 4.19 5.31
C ASP A 100 25.85 2.78 4.82
N ASP A 101 25.19 1.97 5.66
CA ASP A 101 24.75 0.62 5.30
C ASP A 101 23.63 0.65 4.24
N ILE A 102 22.69 1.60 4.39
CA ILE A 102 21.65 1.87 3.40
C ILE A 102 22.26 2.29 2.06
N ASN A 103 23.18 3.27 2.09
CA ASN A 103 23.83 3.77 0.89
C ASN A 103 24.67 2.70 0.19
N THR A 104 25.35 1.85 0.96
CA THR A 104 26.09 0.69 0.44
C THR A 104 25.15 -0.27 -0.26
N THR A 105 24.02 -0.63 0.37
CA THR A 105 23.00 -1.50 -0.24
C THR A 105 22.47 -0.94 -1.56
N LEU A 106 22.13 0.36 -1.60
CA LEU A 106 21.65 1.03 -2.82
C LEU A 106 22.71 1.06 -3.92
N SER A 107 23.97 1.31 -3.56
CA SER A 107 25.09 1.38 -4.50
C SER A 107 25.43 0.01 -5.08
N ASP A 108 25.54 -1.02 -4.23
CA ASP A 108 25.94 -2.37 -4.64
C ASP A 108 24.85 -3.04 -5.51
N SER A 109 23.59 -2.67 -5.30
CA SER A 109 22.47 -3.17 -6.10
C SER A 109 22.25 -2.38 -7.40
N ALA A 110 22.87 -1.22 -7.59
CA ALA A 110 22.60 -0.32 -8.73
C ALA A 110 22.77 -1.00 -10.11
N GLU A 111 23.70 -1.95 -10.25
CA GLU A 111 23.91 -2.70 -11.49
C GLU A 111 22.66 -3.50 -11.92
N LEU A 112 21.81 -3.91 -10.97
CA LEU A 112 20.55 -4.59 -11.27
C LEU A 112 19.60 -3.70 -12.06
N LEU A 113 19.59 -2.38 -11.81
CA LEU A 113 18.80 -1.42 -12.57
C LEU A 113 19.32 -1.28 -14.00
N GLU A 114 20.65 -1.27 -14.19
CA GLU A 114 21.26 -1.22 -15.53
C GLU A 114 20.91 -2.46 -16.36
N ARG A 115 20.83 -3.62 -15.70
CA ARG A 115 20.41 -4.90 -16.28
C ARG A 115 18.89 -5.04 -16.42
N LYS A 116 18.11 -4.03 -15.99
CA LYS A 116 16.64 -4.03 -15.97
C LYS A 116 16.04 -5.15 -15.10
N GLU A 117 16.78 -5.59 -14.09
CA GLU A 117 16.36 -6.57 -13.10
C GLU A 117 15.67 -5.86 -11.91
N TYR A 118 14.59 -5.12 -12.20
CA TYR A 118 13.92 -4.22 -11.25
C TYR A 118 13.36 -4.93 -10.02
N GLY A 119 12.75 -6.11 -10.20
CA GLY A 119 12.21 -6.90 -9.09
C GLY A 119 13.31 -7.31 -8.10
N LYS A 120 14.44 -7.81 -8.61
CA LYS A 120 15.59 -8.17 -7.79
C LYS A 120 16.22 -6.97 -7.09
N TYR A 121 16.29 -5.82 -7.78
CA TYR A 121 16.75 -4.58 -7.16
C TYR A 121 15.90 -4.24 -5.94
N ILE A 122 14.57 -4.20 -6.10
CA ILE A 122 13.64 -3.90 -5.02
C ILE A 122 13.79 -4.90 -3.87
N LEU A 123 13.82 -6.20 -4.15
CA LEU A 123 14.00 -7.24 -3.13
C LEU A 123 15.31 -7.06 -2.35
N THR A 124 16.41 -6.80 -3.06
CA THR A 124 17.73 -6.57 -2.43
C THR A 124 17.71 -5.34 -1.52
N VAL A 125 17.08 -4.25 -1.95
CA VAL A 125 16.95 -3.04 -1.14
C VAL A 125 16.04 -3.27 0.08
N LEU A 126 14.94 -4.02 -0.08
CA LEU A 126 14.05 -4.39 1.02
C LEU A 126 14.76 -5.27 2.06
N ASP A 127 15.59 -6.22 1.63
CA ASP A 127 16.39 -7.06 2.54
C ASP A 127 17.41 -6.23 3.34
N GLY A 128 18.15 -5.34 2.66
CA GLY A 128 19.12 -4.46 3.34
C GLY A 128 18.44 -3.47 4.28
N ALA A 129 17.35 -2.83 3.86
CA ALA A 129 16.57 -1.94 4.71
C ALA A 129 15.92 -2.69 5.88
N GLY A 130 15.42 -3.90 5.66
CA GLY A 130 14.90 -4.77 6.70
C GLY A 130 15.95 -5.11 7.76
N SER A 131 17.19 -5.36 7.35
CA SER A 131 18.31 -5.60 8.26
C SER A 131 18.64 -4.37 9.12
N VAL A 132 18.63 -3.17 8.54
CA VAL A 132 18.79 -1.91 9.29
C VAL A 132 17.65 -1.73 10.29
N LEU A 133 16.41 -1.95 9.86
CA LEU A 133 15.24 -1.88 10.73
C LEU A 133 15.28 -2.92 11.87
N GLN A 134 16.07 -3.99 11.75
CA GLN A 134 16.31 -4.93 12.85
C GLN A 134 17.00 -4.29 14.05
N GLU A 135 17.93 -3.37 13.79
CA GLU A 135 18.78 -2.76 14.80
C GLU A 135 18.21 -1.43 15.34
N VAL A 136 17.37 -0.76 14.57
CA VAL A 136 16.75 0.52 14.95
C VAL A 136 15.66 0.31 16.01
N ASN A 137 15.66 1.17 17.04
CA ASN A 137 14.61 1.23 18.03
C ASN A 137 13.40 2.02 17.50
N ILE A 138 12.35 1.32 17.08
CA ILE A 138 11.09 1.95 16.69
C ILE A 138 10.30 2.21 17.98
N GLU A 139 10.10 3.47 18.36
CA GLU A 139 9.33 3.82 19.55
C GLU A 139 7.96 3.12 19.52
N ALA A 140 7.68 2.32 20.55
CA ALA A 140 6.41 1.60 20.62
C ALA A 140 5.27 2.61 20.77
N LEU A 141 4.33 2.62 19.82
CA LEU A 141 3.04 3.27 19.99
C LEU A 141 2.45 2.76 21.31
N ASN A 142 2.22 3.67 22.27
CA ASN A 142 1.59 3.32 23.55
C ASN A 142 0.32 2.51 23.25
N GLN A 143 0.43 1.21 23.49
CA GLN A 143 -0.63 0.25 23.22
C GLN A 143 -1.76 0.53 24.21
N MET A 144 -2.73 1.37 23.81
CA MET A 144 -4.08 1.12 24.32
C MET A 144 -4.47 -0.25 23.79
N THR A 145 -4.48 -1.19 24.72
CA THR A 145 -4.73 -2.62 24.57
C THR A 145 -5.88 -2.88 23.58
N MET A 146 -5.54 -3.29 22.36
CA MET A 146 -6.44 -4.13 21.58
C MET A 146 -5.97 -5.55 21.81
N THR A 147 -6.73 -6.26 22.64
CA THR A 147 -6.63 -7.70 22.85
C THR A 147 -6.49 -8.41 21.51
N LYS A 148 -5.49 -9.29 21.42
CA LYS A 148 -5.31 -10.27 20.34
C LYS A 148 -6.66 -10.86 19.93
N GLU A 149 -7.17 -10.44 18.78
CA GLU A 149 -8.17 -11.21 18.05
C GLU A 149 -7.50 -11.88 16.86
N GLN A 150 -7.48 -13.21 16.93
CA GLN A 150 -7.49 -14.19 15.85
C GLN A 150 -6.69 -13.90 14.58
N GLU A 151 -5.86 -14.88 14.22
CA GLU A 151 -5.57 -15.25 12.83
C GLU A 151 -6.89 -15.20 12.01
N ASN A 152 -7.08 -14.11 11.28
CA ASN A 152 -8.36 -13.78 10.68
C ASN A 152 -8.18 -13.76 9.16
N ASN A 153 -8.78 -14.76 8.50
CA ASN A 153 -9.20 -14.70 7.09
C ASN A 153 -10.26 -13.59 6.90
N SER A 154 -9.96 -12.37 7.35
CA SER A 154 -10.88 -11.25 7.51
C SER A 154 -11.09 -10.51 6.20
N THR A 155 -10.16 -10.59 5.26
CA THR A 155 -10.31 -10.02 3.92
C THR A 155 -11.53 -10.62 3.18
N PRO A 156 -11.70 -11.95 3.08
CA PRO A 156 -12.92 -12.50 2.46
C PRO A 156 -14.18 -12.27 3.30
N ILE A 157 -14.10 -12.22 4.63
CA ILE A 157 -15.28 -11.97 5.51
C ILE A 157 -15.75 -10.52 5.40
N MET A 158 -14.83 -9.55 5.35
CA MET A 158 -15.14 -8.14 5.19
C MET A 158 -15.71 -7.85 3.80
N VAL A 159 -15.15 -8.47 2.75
CA VAL A 159 -15.69 -8.40 1.38
C VAL A 159 -17.10 -9.00 1.33
N ALA A 160 -17.33 -10.15 1.97
CA ALA A 160 -18.66 -10.78 2.04
C ALA A 160 -19.68 -9.90 2.77
N ALA A 161 -19.31 -9.29 3.90
CA ALA A 161 -20.16 -8.35 4.62
C ALA A 161 -20.49 -7.10 3.79
N PHE A 162 -19.52 -6.60 3.03
CA PHE A 162 -19.71 -5.44 2.15
C PHE A 162 -20.66 -5.76 0.98
N ILE A 163 -20.55 -6.96 0.38
CA ILE A 163 -21.47 -7.43 -0.67
C ILE A 163 -22.91 -7.52 -0.12
N ILE A 164 -23.09 -8.04 1.10
CA ILE A 164 -24.42 -8.14 1.74
C ILE A 164 -25.05 -6.74 1.92
N ILE A 165 -24.26 -5.75 2.36
CA ILE A 165 -24.72 -4.37 2.53
C ILE A 165 -25.13 -3.76 1.18
N ILE A 166 -24.33 -3.97 0.12
CA ILE A 166 -24.66 -3.50 -1.23
C ILE A 166 -25.96 -4.14 -1.72
N LEU A 167 -26.12 -5.47 -1.57
CA LEU A 167 -27.35 -6.17 -1.96
C LEU A 167 -28.57 -5.66 -1.20
N PHE A 168 -28.43 -5.35 0.10
CA PHE A 168 -29.52 -4.78 0.90
C PHE A 168 -29.94 -3.39 0.41
N ILE A 169 -28.98 -2.54 0.03
CA ILE A 169 -29.25 -1.21 -0.53
C ILE A 169 -29.95 -1.34 -1.89
N VAL A 170 -29.48 -2.23 -2.77
CA VAL A 170 -30.10 -2.50 -4.08
C VAL A 170 -31.53 -3.03 -3.89
N TYR A 171 -31.74 -3.96 -2.96
CA TYR A 171 -33.07 -4.48 -2.64
C TYR A 171 -34.03 -3.37 -2.15
N LYS A 172 -33.58 -2.51 -1.23
CA LYS A 172 -34.35 -1.35 -0.77
C LYS A 172 -34.68 -0.37 -1.90
N MET A 173 -33.75 -0.14 -2.82
CA MET A 173 -33.97 0.68 -4.01
C MET A 173 -34.99 0.04 -4.97
N TYR A 174 -34.89 -1.26 -5.22
CA TYR A 174 -35.86 -1.99 -6.06
C TYR A 174 -37.26 -2.00 -5.43
N ALA A 175 -37.36 -2.25 -4.13
CA ALA A 175 -38.63 -2.20 -3.41
C ALA A 175 -39.26 -0.81 -3.48
N ALA A 176 -38.49 0.25 -3.25
CA ALA A 176 -38.98 1.64 -3.34
C ALA A 176 -39.33 2.06 -4.78
N TYR A 177 -38.68 1.48 -5.80
CA TYR A 177 -39.03 1.70 -7.20
C TYR A 177 -40.34 0.97 -7.57
N LYS A 178 -40.50 -0.28 -7.14
CA LYS A 178 -41.69 -1.09 -7.38
C LYS A 178 -42.93 -0.56 -6.66
N ASP A 179 -42.76 -0.02 -5.46
CA ASP A 179 -43.86 0.58 -4.69
C ASP A 179 -44.41 1.85 -5.37
N LYS A 180 -43.52 2.62 -6.03
CA LYS A 180 -43.90 3.78 -6.83
C LYS A 180 -44.57 3.41 -8.16
N SER A 181 -44.10 2.37 -8.85
CA SER A 181 -44.73 1.95 -10.10
C SER A 181 -46.13 1.38 -9.89
N ASN A 182 -46.39 0.73 -8.76
CA ASN A 182 -47.72 0.22 -8.42
C ASN A 182 -48.72 1.31 -8.02
N GLN A 183 -48.26 2.47 -7.55
CA GLN A 183 -49.13 3.63 -7.29
C GLN A 183 -49.54 4.37 -8.57
N GLU A 184 -48.79 4.23 -9.67
CA GLU A 184 -49.13 4.86 -10.96
C GLU A 184 -50.09 4.03 -11.82
N GLU A 185 -50.39 2.78 -11.45
CA GLU A 185 -51.34 1.90 -12.17
C GLU A 185 -52.78 1.92 -11.59
N ASP A 186 -52.98 2.48 -10.38
CA ASP A 186 -54.27 2.51 -9.67
C ASP A 186 -54.94 3.92 -9.64
N ASP A 187 -54.37 4.92 -10.33
CA ASP A 187 -54.96 6.26 -10.58
C ASP A 187 -55.45 6.42 -12.03
#